data_AF-A0A0F9PJ03-F1
#
_entry.id   AF-A0A0F9PJ03-F1
#
_cell.length_a   1.000
_cell.length_b   1.000
_cell.length_c   1.000
_cell.angle_alpha   90.00
_cell.angle_beta   90.00
_cell.angle_gamma   90.00
#
_symmetry.space_group_name_H-M   'P 1'
#
loop_
_entity.id
_entity.type
_entity.pdbx_description
1 polymer ?
#
loop_
_entity_poly.entity_id
_entity_poly.type
_entity_poly.pdbx_seq_one_letter_code
_entity_poly.pdbx_strand_id
1 'polypeptide(L)' 'MELRPELQRFAEAVEKILQFHDKEKGDSWKSCSLSILGDRLQEEMDEWEKFDQLSELLDIAAFCMFLWCRNEIASGRMK' A
#
# COMPACT_ATOMS: atom_id res chain seq x y z
N MET A 1 -3.45 -7.42 -22.38
CA MET A 1 -4.22 -6.21 -22.05
C MET A 1 -3.20 -5.15 -21.69
N GLU A 2 -3.22 -4.00 -22.36
CA GLU A 2 -2.35 -2.88 -21.99
C GLU A 2 -2.96 -2.13 -20.80
N LEU A 3 -2.12 -1.69 -19.86
CA LEU A 3 -2.54 -0.87 -18.74
C LEU A 3 -2.82 0.56 -19.23
N ARG A 4 -3.81 1.21 -18.61
CA ARG A 4 -4.08 2.63 -18.87
C ARG A 4 -2.86 3.46 -18.44
N PRO A 5 -2.44 4.49 -19.20
CA PRO A 5 -1.27 5.31 -18.84
C PRO A 5 -1.33 5.90 -17.43
N GLU A 6 -2.52 6.27 -16.95
CA GLU A 6 -2.73 6.80 -15.60
C GLU A 6 -2.44 5.75 -14.53
N LEU A 7 -2.85 4.50 -14.78
CA LEU A 7 -2.62 3.39 -13.85
C LEU A 7 -1.13 3.02 -13.79
N GLN A 8 -0.44 3.07 -14.92
CA GLN A 8 1.02 2.88 -14.98
C GLN A 8 1.74 3.96 -14.17
N ARG A 9 1.43 5.25 -14.42
CA ARG A 9 2.02 6.38 -13.69
C ARG A 9 1.74 6.31 -12.18
N PHE A 10 0.54 5.89 -11.81
CA PHE A 10 0.16 5.70 -10.41
C PHE A 10 0.96 4.58 -9.76
N ALA A 11 1.06 3.41 -10.40
CA ALA A 11 1.84 2.28 -9.90
C ALA A 11 3.32 2.65 -9.70
N GLU A 12 3.91 3.40 -10.63
CA GLU A 12 5.28 3.92 -10.50
C GLU A 12 5.44 4.92 -9.35
N ALA A 13 4.42 5.72 -9.05
CA ALA A 13 4.46 6.64 -7.91
C ALA A 13 4.36 5.88 -6.58
N VAL A 14 3.48 4.88 -6.50
CA VAL A 14 3.36 4.00 -5.33
C VAL A 14 4.66 3.23 -5.10
N GLU A 15 5.26 2.66 -6.14
CA GLU A 15 6.54 1.95 -6.03
C GLU A 15 7.66 2.84 -5.47
N LYS A 16 7.72 4.12 -5.86
CA LYS A 16 8.72 5.06 -5.34
C LYS A 16 8.57 5.34 -3.85
N ILE A 17 7.33 5.48 -3.35
CA ILE A 17 7.12 5.69 -1.91
C ILE A 17 7.43 4.40 -1.13
N LEU A 18 7.10 3.23 -1.68
CA LEU A 18 7.47 1.95 -1.09
C LEU A 18 8.98 1.78 -0.96
N GLN A 19 9.73 2.08 -2.02
CA GLN A 19 11.20 2.04 -1.99
C GLN A 19 11.82 2.99 -0.96
N PHE A 20 11.14 4.10 -0.65
CA PHE A 20 11.56 5.00 0.42
C PHE A 20 11.40 4.33 1.79
N HIS A 21 10.23 3.72 2.05
CA HIS A 21 9.92 3.03 3.31
C HIS A 21 10.62 1.66 3.47
N ASP A 22 11.02 1.03 2.37
CA ASP A 22 11.64 -0.31 2.35
C ASP A 22 12.92 -0.38 3.18
N LYS A 23 13.64 0.75 3.31
CA LYS A 23 14.85 0.86 4.13
C LYS A 23 14.59 0.53 5.60
N GLU A 24 13.38 0.78 6.07
CA GLU A 24 12.98 0.57 7.47
C GLU A 24 12.06 -0.64 7.62
N LYS A 25 11.06 -0.77 6.74
CA LYS A 25 9.97 -1.75 6.90
C LYS A 25 10.03 -2.91 5.92
N GLY A 26 10.66 -2.72 4.75
CA GLY A 26 10.74 -3.71 3.68
C GLY A 26 9.44 -4.49 3.45
N ASP A 27 9.58 -5.80 3.32
CA ASP A 27 8.49 -6.74 3.11
C ASP A 27 7.70 -7.15 4.38
N SER A 28 7.81 -6.41 5.47
CA SER A 28 7.15 -6.76 6.75
C SER A 28 5.63 -6.92 6.64
N TRP A 29 4.99 -6.20 5.72
CA TRP A 29 3.55 -6.31 5.44
C TRP A 29 3.12 -7.73 5.05
N LYS A 30 4.02 -8.55 4.45
CA LYS A 30 3.73 -9.92 4.01
C LYS A 30 3.43 -10.86 5.17
N SER A 31 3.98 -10.60 6.35
CA SER A 31 3.76 -11.40 7.56
C SER A 31 2.77 -10.77 8.54
N CYS A 32 2.38 -9.51 8.35
CA CYS A 32 1.34 -8.85 9.14
C CYS A 32 -0.03 -9.52 9.01
N SER A 33 -0.82 -9.45 10.10
CA SER A 33 -2.24 -9.81 10.06
C SER A 33 -3.04 -8.75 9.28
N LEU A 34 -4.20 -9.16 8.76
CA LEU A 34 -5.12 -8.22 8.09
C LEU A 34 -5.58 -7.10 9.03
N SER A 35 -5.76 -7.38 10.33
CA SER A 35 -6.15 -6.37 11.31
C SER A 35 -5.09 -5.27 11.45
N ILE A 36 -3.80 -5.65 11.57
CA ILE A 36 -2.70 -4.68 11.69
C ILE A 36 -2.62 -3.80 10.44
N LEU A 37 -2.79 -4.38 9.25
CA LEU A 37 -2.81 -3.60 8.01
C LEU A 37 -4.03 -2.68 7.91
N GLY A 38 -5.18 -3.09 8.44
CA GLY A 38 -6.37 -2.26 8.54
C GLY A 38 -6.18 -1.09 9.50
N ASP A 39 -5.62 -1.33 10.67
CA ASP A 39 -5.30 -0.28 11.65
C ASP A 39 -4.31 0.73 11.06
N ARG A 40 -3.28 0.26 10.37
CA ARG A 40 -2.32 1.13 9.67
C ARG A 40 -2.95 1.94 8.54
N LEU A 41 -3.85 1.34 7.75
CA LEU A 41 -4.58 2.09 6.71
C LEU A 41 -5.37 3.25 7.33
N GLN A 42 -6.00 3.04 8.49
CA GLN A 42 -6.70 4.10 9.20
C GLN A 42 -5.74 5.21 9.65
N GLU A 43 -4.55 4.85 10.14
CA GLU A 43 -3.52 5.84 10.49
C GLU A 43 -3.10 6.69 9.29
N GLU A 44 -2.86 6.09 8.11
CA GLU A 44 -2.51 6.87 6.90
C GLU A 44 -3.66 7.78 6.44
N MET A 45 -4.93 7.36 6.64
CA MET A 45 -6.09 8.21 6.37
C MET A 45 -6.13 9.43 7.29
N ASP A 46 -5.86 9.22 8.59
CA ASP A 46 -5.78 10.30 9.57
C ASP A 46 -4.61 11.26 9.27
N GLU A 47 -3.47 10.73 8.80
CA GLU A 47 -2.31 11.53 8.37
C GLU A 47 -2.63 12.37 7.12
N TRP A 48 -3.32 11.79 6.14
CA TRP A 48 -3.78 12.53 4.96
C TRP A 48 -4.72 13.68 5.35
N GLU A 49 -5.71 13.44 6.21
CA GLU A 49 -6.61 14.50 6.68
C GLU A 49 -5.89 15.64 7.39
N LYS A 50 -4.79 15.33 8.09
CA LYS A 50 -4.01 16.29 8.86
C LYS A 50 -3.01 17.09 8.02
N PHE A 51 -2.37 16.46 7.05
CA PHE A 51 -1.23 17.03 6.34
C PHE A 51 -1.52 17.38 4.87
N ASP A 52 -2.55 16.79 4.26
CA ASP A 52 -2.95 16.99 2.85
C ASP A 52 -1.78 16.89 1.86
N GLN A 53 -0.93 15.88 2.05
CA GLN A 53 0.22 15.62 1.18
C GLN A 53 -0.07 14.46 0.23
N LEU A 54 0.47 14.55 -0.99
CA LEU A 54 0.35 13.49 -1.98
C LEU A 54 1.01 12.18 -1.51
N SER A 55 2.05 12.24 -0.67
CA SER A 55 2.67 11.06 -0.05
C SER A 55 1.64 10.21 0.68
N GLU A 56 0.79 10.85 1.50
CA GLU A 56 -0.21 10.14 2.32
C GLU A 56 -1.24 9.42 1.45
N LEU A 57 -1.64 10.02 0.32
CA LEU A 57 -2.51 9.35 -0.65
C LEU A 57 -1.86 8.11 -1.29
N LEU A 58 -0.55 8.15 -1.51
CA LEU A 58 0.20 7.01 -2.04
C LEU A 58 0.42 5.94 -0.96
N ASP A 59 0.57 6.33 0.30
CA ASP A 59 0.65 5.41 1.44
C ASP A 59 -0.70 4.71 1.69
N ILE A 60 -1.82 5.43 1.64
CA ILE A 60 -3.18 4.85 1.64
C ILE A 60 -3.34 3.83 0.51
N ALA A 61 -2.88 4.16 -0.69
CA ALA A 61 -2.93 3.25 -1.85
C ALA A 61 -2.06 2.01 -1.63
N ALA A 62 -0.85 2.17 -1.09
CA ALA A 62 0.03 1.07 -0.74
C ALA A 62 -0.62 0.13 0.28
N PHE A 63 -1.25 0.66 1.33
CA PHE A 63 -1.94 -0.18 2.32
C PHE A 63 -3.16 -0.89 1.75
N CYS A 64 -3.92 -0.24 0.86
CA CYS A 64 -4.98 -0.92 0.08
C CYS A 64 -4.42 -2.11 -0.72
N MET A 65 -3.27 -1.92 -1.38
CA MET A 65 -2.58 -2.98 -2.12
C MET A 65 -2.13 -4.11 -1.18
N PHE A 66 -1.53 -3.79 -0.03
CA PHE A 66 -1.09 -4.78 0.94
C PHE A 66 -2.23 -5.63 1.48
N LEU A 67 -3.36 -5.00 1.85
CA LEU A 67 -4.57 -5.70 2.30
C LEU A 67 -5.10 -6.65 1.22
N TRP A 68 -5.18 -6.18 -0.03
CA TRP A 68 -5.59 -7.02 -1.15
C TRP A 68 -4.64 -8.21 -1.34
N CYS A 69 -3.32 -7.97 -1.41
CA CYS A 69 -2.32 -9.03 -1.55
C CYS A 69 -2.40 -10.05 -0.40
N ARG A 70 -2.51 -9.60 0.85
CA ARG A 70 -2.66 -10.49 2.01
C ARG A 70 -3.93 -11.32 1.95
N ASN A 71 -5.03 -10.74 1.49
CA ASN A 71 -6.29 -11.45 1.30
C ASN A 71 -6.19 -12.50 0.18
N GLU A 72 -5.52 -12.18 -0.93
CA GLU A 72 -5.26 -13.14 -2.01
C GLU A 72 -4.36 -14.31 -1.56
N ILE A 73 -3.31 -14.01 -0.78
CA ILE A 73 -2.43 -15.04 -0.17
C ILE A 73 -3.22 -15.93 0.79
N ALA A 74 -4.01 -15.34 1.69
CA ALA A 74 -4.84 -16.09 2.64
C ALA A 74 -5.89 -16.96 1.92
N SER A 75 -6.39 -16.51 0.77
CA SER A 75 -7.34 -17.25 -0.08
C SER A 75 -6.66 -18.30 -0.97
N GLY A 76 -5.32 -18.40 -0.98
CA GLY A 76 -4.55 -19.30 -1.84
C GLY A 76 -4.54 -18.93 -3.33
N ARG A 77 -4.99 -17.72 -3.68
CA ARG A 77 -5.02 -17.20 -5.07
C ARG A 77 -3.68 -16.59 -5.51
N MET A 78 -2.86 -16.20 -4.54
CA MET A 78 -1.52 -15.68 -4.73
C MET A 78 -0.54 -16.52 -3.88
N LYS A 79 0.66 -16.75 -4.40
CA LYS A 79 1.71 -17.53 -3.73
C LYS A 79 2.78 -16.61 -3.15
#